data_AF-A0A1H8SHA9-F1
#
_entry.id   AF-A0A1H8SHA9-F1
#
_cell.length_a   1.000
_cell.length_b   1.000
_cell.length_c   1.000
_cell.angle_alpha   90.00
_cell.angle_beta   90.00
_cell.angle_gamma   90.00
#
_symmetry.space_group_name_H-M   'P 1'
#
loop_
_entity.id
_entity.type
_entity.pdbx_description
1 polymer ?
#
loop_
_entity_poly.entity_id
_entity_poly.type
_entity_poly.pdbx_seq_one_letter_code
_entity_poly.pdbx_strand_id
1 'polypeptide(L)'
;MRGMTEDLLLQAPVIHWRGSSGRRPTIELTDEDEGKEVVRSDDSVGRVVEVDRGTAYVDPDPGITETIKSKLGWGDRGDEDTDPLQEASIESVTDDQIRLEE
;
A
#
# COMPACT_ATOMS: atom_id res chain seq x y z
N MET A 1 45.39 -32.55 -11.22
CA MET A 1 44.38 -31.47 -11.32
C MET A 1 43.13 -32.01 -11.99
N ARG A 2 41.96 -31.62 -11.47
CA ARG A 2 40.58 -31.81 -11.97
C ARG A 2 40.01 -33.23 -11.91
N GLY A 3 39.51 -33.58 -10.72
CA GLY A 3 38.52 -34.65 -10.55
C GLY A 3 37.10 -34.06 -10.47
N MET A 4 36.14 -34.99 -10.48
CA MET A 4 34.68 -34.85 -10.30
C MET A 4 33.88 -34.84 -11.60
N THR A 5 33.82 -36.04 -12.19
CA THR A 5 32.74 -36.59 -13.00
C THR A 5 31.40 -36.62 -12.24
N GLU A 6 30.33 -36.54 -13.03
CA GLU A 6 28.95 -36.98 -12.79
C GLU A 6 28.05 -36.13 -11.88
N ASP A 7 27.06 -35.46 -12.47
CA ASP A 7 25.69 -35.96 -12.33
C ASP A 7 24.77 -35.45 -13.46
N LEU A 8 24.07 -36.42 -14.03
CA LEU A 8 23.08 -36.36 -15.09
C LEU A 8 21.74 -35.98 -14.46
N LEU A 9 21.00 -34.97 -14.94
CA LEU A 9 19.52 -35.03 -15.02
C LEU A 9 18.90 -33.82 -15.77
N LEU A 10 18.35 -34.16 -16.95
CA LEU A 10 17.09 -33.68 -17.55
C LEU A 10 17.05 -32.40 -18.41
N GLN A 11 16.87 -32.66 -19.71
CA GLN A 11 16.20 -31.77 -20.65
C GLN A 11 14.66 -31.92 -20.55
N ALA A 12 13.95 -30.78 -20.66
CA ALA A 12 12.53 -30.56 -21.04
C ALA A 12 11.41 -31.06 -20.07
N PRO A 13 10.14 -30.56 -20.12
CA PRO A 13 9.48 -29.66 -21.09
C PRO A 13 8.67 -28.48 -20.47
N VAL A 14 8.07 -27.70 -21.36
CA VAL A 14 7.18 -26.55 -21.13
C VAL A 14 5.77 -27.00 -20.65
N ILE A 15 5.23 -26.29 -19.65
CA ILE A 15 3.80 -26.15 -19.19
C ILE A 15 3.13 -27.30 -18.40
N HIS A 16 2.90 -27.09 -17.07
CA HIS A 16 1.62 -27.26 -16.34
C HIS A 16 1.72 -27.04 -14.79
N TRP A 17 1.11 -25.93 -14.32
CA TRP A 17 0.54 -25.46 -13.01
C TRP A 17 1.01 -25.90 -11.58
N ARG A 18 1.30 -24.90 -10.70
CA ARG A 18 0.67 -24.58 -9.35
C ARG A 18 1.67 -23.96 -8.33
N GLY A 19 1.47 -22.71 -7.89
CA GLY A 19 2.14 -22.14 -6.70
C GLY A 19 2.48 -20.65 -6.77
N SER A 20 1.54 -19.81 -6.34
CA SER A 20 1.61 -18.35 -6.26
C SER A 20 2.82 -17.82 -5.50
N SER A 21 3.60 -16.97 -6.15
CA SER A 21 4.22 -15.81 -5.51
C SER A 21 3.87 -14.62 -6.39
N GLY A 22 2.56 -14.33 -6.46
CA GLY A 22 2.19 -12.95 -6.72
C GLY A 22 2.93 -12.17 -5.68
N ARG A 23 3.92 -11.37 -6.10
CA ARG A 23 4.29 -10.22 -5.29
C ARG A 23 2.94 -9.58 -5.04
N ARG A 24 2.45 -9.61 -3.79
CA ARG A 24 1.58 -8.50 -3.40
C ARG A 24 2.40 -7.30 -3.84
N PRO A 25 1.91 -6.43 -4.73
CA PRO A 25 2.59 -5.15 -4.89
C PRO A 25 2.74 -4.65 -3.45
N THR A 26 3.98 -4.60 -2.95
CA THR A 26 4.22 -3.90 -1.70
C THR A 26 3.76 -2.51 -2.05
N ILE A 27 2.69 -2.06 -1.40
CA ILE A 27 2.13 -0.76 -1.67
C ILE A 27 3.14 0.20 -1.05
N GLU A 28 4.05 0.70 -1.88
CA GLU A 28 5.10 1.62 -1.47
C GLU A 28 4.57 3.03 -1.69
N LEU A 29 4.35 3.76 -0.59
CA LEU A 29 4.02 5.18 -0.63
C LEU A 29 5.29 5.98 -0.83
N THR A 30 5.28 6.84 -1.83
CA THR A 30 6.38 7.70 -2.22
C THR A 30 5.92 9.16 -2.30
N ASP A 31 6.86 10.08 -2.47
CA ASP A 31 6.60 11.50 -2.75
C ASP A 31 5.68 11.68 -3.98
N GLU A 32 5.70 10.73 -4.93
CA GLU A 32 4.79 10.74 -6.09
C GLU A 32 3.32 10.52 -5.71
N ASP A 33 3.06 10.04 -4.49
CA ASP A 33 1.72 9.86 -3.94
C ASP A 33 1.18 11.10 -3.24
N GLU A 34 2.00 12.13 -3.10
CA GLU A 34 1.59 13.43 -2.57
C GLU A 34 0.56 14.10 -3.47
N GLY A 35 -0.47 14.67 -2.86
CA GLY A 35 -1.59 15.29 -3.54
C GLY A 35 -2.64 14.31 -4.05
N LYS A 36 -2.44 12.99 -3.95
CA LYS A 36 -3.48 12.01 -4.32
C LYS A 36 -4.66 12.06 -3.35
N GLU A 37 -5.85 11.83 -3.89
CA GLU A 37 -7.07 11.77 -3.08
C GLU A 37 -7.16 10.42 -2.39
N VAL A 38 -7.43 10.44 -1.09
CA VAL A 38 -7.62 9.23 -0.28
C VAL A 38 -9.11 8.96 -0.19
N VAL A 39 -9.52 7.82 -0.72
CA VAL A 39 -10.92 7.40 -0.77
C VAL A 39 -11.10 6.06 -0.07
N ARG A 40 -12.25 5.89 0.56
CA ARG A 40 -12.61 4.66 1.25
C ARG A 40 -14.00 4.25 0.84
N SER A 41 -14.11 3.12 0.15
CA SER A 41 -15.35 2.71 -0.51
C SER A 41 -15.87 3.81 -1.46
N ASP A 42 -16.81 4.65 -0.99
CA ASP A 42 -17.41 5.79 -1.71
C ASP A 42 -17.22 7.13 -0.94
N ASP A 43 -16.60 7.08 0.25
CA ASP A 43 -16.36 8.25 1.09
C ASP A 43 -14.98 8.85 0.79
N SER A 44 -14.93 10.17 0.58
CA SER A 44 -13.66 10.90 0.53
C SER A 44 -13.12 11.07 1.94
N VAL A 45 -11.91 10.58 2.17
CA VAL A 45 -11.25 10.66 3.47
C VAL A 45 -10.43 11.95 3.56
N GLY A 46 -9.81 12.37 2.46
CA GLY A 46 -8.94 13.53 2.45
C GLY A 46 -7.92 13.48 1.32
N ARG A 47 -6.81 14.18 1.48
CA ARG A 47 -5.72 14.25 0.50
C ARG A 47 -4.37 14.04 1.15
N VAL A 48 -3.49 13.29 0.50
CA VAL A 48 -2.09 13.18 0.94
C VAL A 48 -1.41 14.54 0.78
N VAL A 49 -0.81 15.06 1.84
CA VAL A 49 -0.06 16.32 1.79
C VAL A 49 1.45 16.12 1.94
N GLU A 50 1.89 15.02 2.53
CA GLU A 50 3.30 14.68 2.67
C GLU A 50 3.50 13.16 2.74
N VAL A 51 4.64 12.63 2.28
CA VAL A 51 5.04 11.24 2.55
C VAL A 51 6.42 11.18 3.20
N ASP A 52 6.50 10.78 4.48
CA ASP A 52 7.76 10.55 5.19
C ASP A 52 8.00 9.06 5.41
N ARG A 53 9.14 8.56 4.93
CA ARG A 53 9.63 7.19 5.20
C ARG A 53 8.60 6.08 4.92
N GLY A 54 7.78 6.24 3.89
CA GLY A 54 6.72 5.29 3.52
C GLY A 54 5.42 5.44 4.32
N THR A 55 5.31 6.47 5.16
CA THR A 55 4.07 6.86 5.83
C THR A 55 3.52 8.11 5.14
N ALA A 56 2.33 8.01 4.56
CA ALA A 56 1.66 9.19 4.02
C ALA A 56 0.98 9.97 5.15
N TYR A 57 0.99 11.29 5.07
CA TYR A 57 0.26 12.20 5.94
C TYR A 57 -0.89 12.79 5.14
N VAL A 58 -2.10 12.61 5.64
CA VAL A 58 -3.33 12.97 4.96
C VAL A 58 -3.98 14.13 5.70
N ASP A 59 -4.34 15.18 4.97
CA ASP A 59 -5.24 16.23 5.45
C ASP A 59 -6.68 15.69 5.37
N PRO A 60 -7.33 15.40 6.52
CA PRO A 60 -8.66 14.81 6.53
C PRO A 60 -9.73 15.85 6.20
N ASP A 61 -10.70 15.48 5.37
CA ASP A 61 -11.81 16.38 5.08
C ASP A 61 -12.68 16.61 6.33
N PRO A 62 -13.20 17.82 6.58
CA PRO A 62 -14.08 18.09 7.72
C PRO A 62 -15.39 17.26 7.70
N GLY A 63 -15.74 16.64 6.57
CA GLY A 63 -16.89 15.76 6.40
C GLY A 63 -16.69 14.32 6.87
N ILE A 64 -15.48 13.87 7.21
CA ILE A 64 -15.25 12.46 7.56
C ILE A 64 -15.85 12.06 8.91
N THR A 65 -16.38 10.84 8.98
CA THR A 65 -16.99 10.32 10.21
C THR A 65 -15.96 9.86 11.24
N GLU A 66 -16.26 9.99 12.54
CA GLU A 66 -15.43 9.47 13.64
C GLU A 66 -15.15 7.97 13.52
N THR A 67 -16.06 7.20 12.91
CA THR A 67 -15.88 5.77 12.65
C THR A 67 -14.72 5.52 11.68
N ILE A 68 -14.60 6.33 10.62
CA ILE A 68 -13.50 6.21 9.65
C ILE A 68 -12.18 6.59 10.34
N LYS A 69 -12.14 7.72 11.06
CA LYS A 69 -10.96 8.13 11.85
C LYS A 69 -10.50 7.02 12.79
N SER A 70 -11.43 6.44 13.53
CA SER A 70 -11.14 5.34 14.46
C SER A 70 -10.56 4.11 13.77
N LYS A 71 -11.05 3.75 12.58
CA LYS A 71 -10.53 2.61 11.81
C LYS A 71 -9.12 2.86 11.28
N LEU A 72 -8.80 4.09 10.91
CA LEU A 72 -7.46 4.49 10.46
C LEU A 72 -6.49 4.73 11.64
N GLY A 73 -6.98 4.67 12.88
CA GLY A 73 -6.19 5.00 14.06
C GLY A 73 -5.86 6.49 14.17
N TRP A 74 -6.64 7.32 13.50
CA TRP A 74 -6.58 8.78 13.59
C TRP A 74 -7.32 9.18 14.87
N GLY A 75 -6.54 9.52 15.90
CA GLY A 75 -7.07 9.95 17.20
C GLY A 75 -7.14 11.47 17.29
N ASP A 76 -7.64 11.99 18.40
CA ASP A 76 -7.48 13.39 18.82
C ASP A 76 -5.98 13.71 19.06
N ARG A 77 -5.16 13.70 18.02
CA ARG A 77 -3.84 14.33 18.06
C ARG A 77 -4.11 15.82 18.05
N GLY A 78 -4.09 16.40 19.25
CA GLY A 78 -4.73 17.67 19.59
C GLY A 78 -4.32 18.92 18.83
N ASP A 79 -3.40 18.89 17.87
CA ASP A 79 -2.90 20.08 17.18
C ASP A 79 -2.30 19.81 15.78
N GLU A 80 -2.40 18.60 15.22
CA GLU A 80 -1.86 18.30 13.88
C GLU A 80 -2.99 18.40 12.84
N ASP A 81 -2.78 19.20 11.80
CA ASP A 81 -3.70 19.32 10.66
C ASP A 81 -3.73 18.05 9.79
N THR A 82 -2.77 17.13 9.99
CA THR A 82 -2.58 15.94 9.16
C THR A 82 -2.51 14.67 9.99
N ASP A 83 -3.13 13.60 9.49
CA ASP A 83 -3.12 12.29 10.11
C ASP A 83 -2.29 11.28 9.29
N PRO A 84 -1.46 10.44 9.94
CA PRO A 84 -0.65 9.43 9.28
C PRO A 84 -1.52 8.29 8.76
N LEU A 85 -1.37 7.98 7.49
CA LEU A 85 -1.93 6.85 6.78
C LEU A 85 -0.87 5.77 6.60
N GLN A 86 -1.16 4.58 7.13
CA GLN A 86 -0.31 3.42 6.99
C GLN A 86 -0.62 2.69 5.67
N GLU A 87 0.43 2.20 5.00
CA GLU A 87 0.31 1.31 3.83
C GLU A 87 -0.59 0.09 4.10
N ALA A 88 -0.62 -0.38 5.35
CA ALA A 88 -1.44 -1.52 5.77
C ALA A 88 -2.95 -1.23 5.72
N SER A 89 -3.36 0.04 5.68
CA SER A 89 -4.75 0.43 5.51
C SER A 89 -5.12 0.66 4.04
N ILE A 90 -4.17 0.51 3.11
CA ILE A 90 -4.36 0.76 1.69
C ILE A 90 -4.71 -0.54 0.98
N GLU A 91 -5.86 -0.54 0.30
CA GLU A 91 -6.29 -1.63 -0.59
C GLU A 91 -5.51 -1.57 -1.91
N SER A 92 -5.42 -0.37 -2.51
CA SER A 92 -4.78 -0.16 -3.81
C SER A 92 -4.44 1.31 -4.05
N VAL A 93 -3.33 1.57 -4.74
CA VAL A 93 -2.93 2.90 -5.19
C VAL A 93 -3.11 2.98 -6.70
N THR A 94 -3.80 4.02 -7.16
CA THR A 94 -3.99 4.35 -8.58
C THR A 94 -3.24 5.61 -8.94
N ASP A 95 -3.26 6.00 -10.22
CA ASP A 95 -2.56 7.19 -10.71
C ASP A 95 -3.09 8.48 -10.04
N ASP A 96 -4.40 8.53 -9.74
CA ASP A 96 -5.04 9.73 -9.19
C ASP A 96 -5.46 9.58 -7.71
N GLN A 97 -5.70 8.34 -7.24
CA GLN A 97 -6.36 8.09 -5.96
C GLN A 97 -5.76 6.91 -5.19
N ILE A 98 -5.78 7.01 -3.86
CA ILE A 98 -5.41 5.95 -2.92
C ILE A 98 -6.70 5.39 -2.32
N ARG A 99 -6.92 4.08 -2.49
CA ARG A 99 -8.10 3.39 -1.98
C ARG A 99 -7.79 2.62 -0.72
N LEU A 100 -8.57 2.83 0.33
CA LEU A 100 -8.40 2.18 1.63
C LEU A 100 -9.21 0.90 1.79
N GLU A 101 -8.75 0.02 2.67
CA GLU A 101 -9.48 -1.20 3.06
C GLU A 101 -10.74 -0.86 3.91
N GLU A 102 -11.76 -1.72 3.81
CA GLU A 102 -13.07 -1.59 4.48
C GLU A 102 -13.10 -2.06 5.95
#